data_AF-A0A7Y0VSG3-F1
#
_entry.id   AF-A0A7Y0VSG3-F1
#
_cell.length_a   1.000
_cell.length_b   1.000
_cell.length_c   1.000
_cell.angle_alpha   90.00
_cell.angle_beta   90.00
_cell.angle_gamma   90.00
#
_symmetry.space_group_name_H-M   'P 1'
#
loop_
_entity.id
_entity.type
_entity.pdbx_description
1 polymer ?
#
loop_
_entity_poly.entity_id
_entity_poly.type
_entity_poly.pdbx_seq_one_letter_code
_entity_poly.pdbx_strand_id
1 'polypeptide(L)'
;MANALRKEESGMARSPSKTVIGAKKAKAPERPTIGFGVPATTDPHHFLVEVPKSSTGAVRIIESLGLQAQDQQTSIIERVVIERSRWTAIRSEVQRAFNVRLKEHNLRVSTWKVGDNPVDRLLGKELCVLAWAVEDMSPEKIPVAVRNWLALRPEERWWLFGMTAMSTGGVHDGNKGWRLALRHALGDVAQTELFKPQSVKPRKQDTERPTLGLFD
;
A
#
# COMPACT_ATOMS: atom_id res chain seq x y z
N MET A 1 14.85 83.78 3.09
CA MET A 1 14.12 82.63 3.69
C MET A 1 14.10 81.50 2.66
N ALA A 2 14.12 80.27 3.17
CA ALA A 2 14.73 79.10 2.55
C ALA A 2 14.10 78.53 1.28
N ASN A 3 14.98 77.89 0.50
CA ASN A 3 14.86 76.73 -0.39
C ASN A 3 13.79 76.71 -1.49
N ALA A 4 14.13 76.68 -2.79
CA ALA A 4 15.01 75.80 -3.57
C ALA A 4 14.25 74.62 -4.23
N LEU A 5 14.27 74.66 -5.57
CA LEU A 5 14.42 73.54 -6.53
C LEU A 5 13.48 72.33 -6.45
N ARG A 6 13.11 71.63 -7.53
CA ARG A 6 13.11 71.81 -9.00
C ARG A 6 12.57 70.47 -9.53
N LYS A 7 11.87 70.53 -10.67
CA LYS A 7 11.75 69.50 -11.73
C LYS A 7 10.89 68.26 -11.48
N GLU A 8 9.83 68.23 -12.27
CA GLU A 8 9.18 67.05 -12.84
C GLU A 8 10.17 66.15 -13.59
N GLU A 9 10.03 64.83 -13.42
CA GLU A 9 10.32 63.86 -14.47
C GLU A 9 9.32 62.69 -14.41
N SER A 10 8.82 62.37 -15.59
CA SER A 10 7.82 61.36 -15.92
C SER A 10 8.34 59.94 -15.66
N GLY A 11 7.63 59.17 -14.84
CA GLY A 11 7.90 57.76 -14.57
C GLY A 11 6.64 56.92 -14.73
N MET A 12 6.54 56.22 -15.85
CA MET A 12 5.48 55.27 -16.19
C MET A 12 5.43 54.10 -15.18
N ALA A 13 4.51 54.13 -14.22
CA ALA A 13 4.32 53.05 -13.25
C ALA A 13 3.44 51.93 -13.85
N ARG A 14 4.02 50.75 -14.06
CA ARG A 14 3.31 49.50 -14.40
C ARG A 14 2.45 49.07 -13.21
N SER A 15 1.15 48.89 -13.42
CA SER A 15 0.24 48.25 -12.47
C SER A 15 0.53 46.74 -12.33
N PRO A 16 0.53 46.15 -11.12
CA PRO A 16 0.67 44.71 -10.99
C PRO A 16 -0.69 44.02 -11.20
N SER A 17 -0.82 43.26 -12.28
CA SER A 17 -1.95 42.35 -12.51
C SER A 17 -1.94 41.24 -11.46
N LYS A 18 -2.86 41.32 -10.49
CA LYS A 18 -3.15 40.21 -9.58
C LYS A 18 -3.94 39.14 -10.33
N THR A 19 -3.25 38.12 -10.82
CA THR A 19 -3.89 36.88 -11.28
C THR A 19 -4.47 36.15 -10.07
N VAL A 20 -5.78 36.25 -9.88
CA VAL A 20 -6.51 35.47 -8.88
C VAL A 20 -6.60 34.03 -9.39
N ILE A 21 -5.67 33.18 -8.96
CA ILE A 21 -5.79 31.74 -9.14
C ILE A 21 -6.90 31.26 -8.20
N GLY A 22 -8.09 31.04 -8.75
CA GLY A 22 -9.22 30.46 -8.03
C GLY A 22 -8.85 29.08 -7.51
N ALA A 23 -8.62 28.95 -6.20
CA ALA A 23 -8.53 27.66 -5.54
C ALA A 23 -9.88 26.95 -5.70
N LYS A 24 -9.92 25.90 -6.53
CA LYS A 24 -11.07 25.00 -6.59
C LYS A 24 -11.27 24.41 -5.19
N LYS A 25 -12.32 24.84 -4.47
CA LYS A 25 -12.77 24.19 -3.23
C LYS A 25 -13.09 22.73 -3.55
N ALA A 26 -12.34 21.81 -2.96
CA ALA A 26 -12.66 20.39 -3.04
C ALA A 26 -14.05 20.16 -2.43
N LYS A 27 -14.95 19.51 -3.18
CA LYS A 27 -16.26 19.03 -2.69
C LYS A 27 -15.99 18.13 -1.48
N ALA A 28 -16.73 18.31 -0.39
CA ALA A 28 -16.60 17.44 0.78
C ALA A 28 -16.83 15.97 0.36
N PRO A 29 -16.04 15.02 0.89
CA PRO A 29 -16.21 13.61 0.55
C PRO A 29 -17.64 13.18 0.91
N GLU A 30 -18.31 12.49 -0.01
CA GLU A 30 -19.71 12.07 0.16
C GLU A 30 -19.90 11.09 1.33
N ARG A 31 -18.81 10.53 1.85
CA ARG A 31 -18.76 9.69 3.05
C ARG A 31 -17.60 10.17 3.94
N PRO A 32 -17.83 10.58 5.20
CA PRO A 32 -16.75 10.96 6.10
C PRO A 32 -15.85 9.76 6.39
N THR A 33 -14.54 9.97 6.31
CA THR A 33 -13.52 8.93 6.55
C THR A 33 -12.45 9.41 7.53
N ILE A 34 -11.84 8.46 8.23
CA ILE A 34 -10.74 8.65 9.17
C ILE A 34 -9.48 8.00 8.59
N GLY A 35 -8.33 8.66 8.72
CA GLY A 35 -7.05 8.12 8.25
C GLY A 35 -7.10 7.76 6.76
N PHE A 36 -6.52 6.62 6.39
CA PHE A 36 -6.52 6.13 5.01
C PHE A 36 -7.85 5.47 4.66
N GLY A 37 -8.92 6.27 4.56
CA GLY A 37 -10.20 5.85 3.98
C GLY A 37 -11.11 5.01 4.87
N VAL A 38 -10.82 4.86 6.17
CA VAL A 38 -11.70 4.11 7.09
C VAL A 38 -13.05 4.84 7.20
N PRO A 39 -14.20 4.19 6.97
CA PRO A 39 -15.50 4.83 7.14
C PRO A 39 -15.69 5.35 8.57
N ALA A 40 -16.19 6.57 8.74
CA ALA A 40 -16.52 7.13 10.06
C ALA A 40 -17.86 6.59 10.58
N THR A 41 -18.03 5.27 10.57
CA THR A 41 -19.19 4.55 11.10
C THR A 41 -18.84 3.87 12.42
N THR A 42 -19.83 3.29 13.09
CA THR A 42 -19.59 2.52 14.32
C THR A 42 -18.79 1.26 14.01
N ASP A 43 -17.57 1.20 14.56
CA ASP A 43 -16.67 0.03 14.58
C ASP A 43 -16.57 -0.76 13.25
N PRO A 44 -16.12 -0.11 12.15
CA PRO A 44 -15.91 -0.79 10.88
C PRO A 44 -14.70 -1.72 10.94
N HIS A 45 -14.71 -2.76 10.12
CA HIS A 45 -13.48 -3.53 9.87
C HIS A 45 -12.42 -2.59 9.26
N HIS A 46 -11.28 -2.46 9.94
CA HIS A 46 -10.16 -1.64 9.50
C HIS A 46 -8.83 -2.23 9.96
N PHE A 47 -7.73 -1.62 9.51
CA PHE A 47 -6.40 -1.88 10.04
C PHE A 47 -5.91 -0.66 10.82
N LEU A 48 -5.09 -0.91 11.84
CA LEU A 48 -4.40 0.10 12.61
C LEU A 48 -2.89 -0.05 12.41
N VAL A 49 -2.25 1.01 11.94
CA VAL A 49 -0.78 1.09 11.88
C VAL A 49 -0.28 1.96 13.02
N GLU A 50 0.35 1.31 13.99
CA GLU A 50 0.89 1.96 15.18
C GLU A 50 2.37 2.28 14.98
N VAL A 51 2.66 3.56 14.85
CA VAL A 51 4.01 4.08 14.62
C VAL A 51 4.52 4.62 15.95
N PRO A 52 5.47 3.97 16.65
CA PRO A 52 5.88 4.44 17.97
C PRO A 52 6.61 5.80 17.90
N LYS A 53 6.67 6.51 19.02
CA LYS A 53 7.44 7.77 19.13
C LYS A 53 8.95 7.54 18.97
N SER A 54 9.45 6.39 19.44
CA SER A 54 10.87 6.04 19.36
C SER A 54 11.35 5.94 17.91
N SER A 55 12.51 6.53 17.62
CA SER A 55 13.18 6.44 16.31
C SER A 55 13.68 5.04 15.97
N THR A 56 13.68 4.09 16.92
CA THR A 56 14.06 2.68 16.70
C THR A 56 12.91 1.71 16.95
N GLY A 57 11.78 2.19 17.50
CA GLY A 57 10.64 1.34 17.82
C GLY A 57 10.02 0.70 16.58
N ALA A 58 9.73 -0.60 16.67
CA ALA A 58 9.06 -1.36 15.62
C ALA A 58 7.62 -0.88 15.41
N VAL A 59 7.16 -0.91 14.15
CA VAL A 59 5.79 -0.54 13.79
C VAL A 59 4.93 -1.78 13.84
N ARG A 60 3.73 -1.65 14.44
CA ARG A 60 2.74 -2.74 14.47
C ARG A 60 1.65 -2.49 13.45
N ILE A 61 1.22 -3.54 12.77
CA ILE A 61 0.03 -3.51 11.90
C ILE A 61 -0.96 -4.52 12.47
N ILE A 62 -2.13 -4.01 12.83
CA ILE A 62 -3.16 -4.71 13.56
C ILE A 62 -4.42 -4.70 12.71
N GLU A 63 -5.09 -5.84 12.57
CA GLU A 63 -6.41 -5.94 11.93
C GLU A 63 -7.49 -5.91 13.02
N SER A 64 -8.44 -4.99 12.88
CA SER A 64 -9.66 -4.96 13.67
C SER A 64 -10.80 -5.42 12.77
N LEU A 65 -11.41 -6.55 13.12
CA LEU A 65 -12.53 -7.13 12.39
C LEU A 65 -13.84 -6.33 12.59
N GLY A 66 -13.85 -5.41 13.56
CA GLY A 66 -14.99 -4.59 13.94
C GLY A 66 -16.23 -5.41 14.32
N LEU A 67 -17.42 -4.86 14.04
CA LEU A 67 -18.70 -5.52 14.29
C LEU A 67 -18.91 -6.85 13.52
N GLN A 68 -18.02 -7.21 12.60
CA GLN A 68 -18.06 -8.49 11.89
C GLN A 68 -17.43 -9.64 12.70
N ALA A 69 -16.76 -9.34 13.82
CA ALA A 69 -16.22 -10.36 14.70
C ALA A 69 -17.35 -11.19 15.34
N GLN A 70 -17.23 -12.52 15.33
CA GLN A 70 -18.18 -13.40 15.99
C GLN A 70 -18.12 -13.29 17.52
N ASP A 71 -17.00 -12.81 18.07
CA ASP A 71 -16.77 -12.60 19.50
C ASP A 71 -15.88 -11.36 19.72
N GLN A 72 -16.21 -10.51 20.70
CA GLN A 72 -15.45 -9.28 21.01
C GLN A 72 -14.00 -9.60 21.40
N GLN A 73 -13.78 -10.76 22.07
CA GLN A 73 -12.46 -11.22 22.48
C GLN A 73 -11.52 -11.57 21.30
N THR A 74 -12.06 -11.83 20.10
CA THR A 74 -11.28 -12.25 18.91
C THR A 74 -11.30 -11.20 17.79
N SER A 75 -11.76 -9.99 18.09
CA SER A 75 -11.94 -8.90 17.12
C SER A 75 -10.64 -8.25 16.64
N ILE A 76 -9.51 -8.52 17.32
CA ILE A 76 -8.22 -7.89 17.05
C ILE A 76 -7.18 -8.96 16.73
N ILE A 77 -6.45 -8.77 15.62
CA ILE A 77 -5.38 -9.67 15.18
C ILE A 77 -4.11 -8.86 14.91
N GLU A 78 -3.04 -9.15 15.65
CA GLU A 78 -1.72 -8.61 15.32
C GLU A 78 -1.14 -9.35 14.11
N ARG A 79 -1.02 -8.63 12.98
CA ARG A 79 -0.61 -9.22 11.70
C ARG A 79 0.89 -9.19 11.49
N VAL A 80 1.55 -8.11 11.87
CA VAL A 80 2.99 -7.97 11.67
C VAL A 80 3.58 -6.91 12.61
N VAL A 81 4.80 -7.19 13.06
CA VAL A 81 5.68 -6.24 13.75
C VAL A 81 6.88 -6.05 12.82
N ILE A 82 7.03 -4.85 12.25
CA ILE A 82 8.07 -4.55 11.27
C ILE A 82 9.10 -3.59 11.87
N GLU A 83 10.38 -3.91 11.66
CA GLU A 83 11.48 -3.06 12.11
C GLU A 83 11.35 -1.65 11.52
N ARG A 84 11.75 -0.64 12.29
CA ARG A 84 11.63 0.76 11.89
C ARG A 84 12.29 1.07 10.55
N SER A 85 13.49 0.53 10.31
CA SER A 85 14.25 0.75 9.07
C SER A 85 13.47 0.29 7.85
N ARG A 86 12.89 -0.92 7.90
CA ARG A 86 12.06 -1.52 6.85
C ARG A 86 10.75 -0.78 6.64
N TRP A 87 10.07 -0.39 7.73
CA TRP A 87 8.90 0.49 7.62
C TRP A 87 9.24 1.79 6.89
N THR A 88 10.38 2.39 7.24
CA THR A 88 10.82 3.66 6.64
C THR A 88 11.08 3.52 5.15
N ALA A 89 11.61 2.36 4.72
CA ALA A 89 11.86 2.06 3.32
C ALA A 89 10.58 1.91 2.47
N ILE A 90 9.46 1.48 3.06
CA ILE A 90 8.20 1.25 2.30
C ILE A 90 7.16 2.37 2.47
N ARG A 91 7.15 3.10 3.58
CA ARG A 91 6.01 3.95 3.98
C ARG A 91 5.64 5.03 2.97
N SER A 92 6.61 5.65 2.30
CA SER A 92 6.37 6.75 1.34
C SER A 92 5.68 6.24 0.08
N GLU A 93 6.12 5.08 -0.41
CA GLU A 93 5.60 4.42 -1.61
C GLU A 93 4.17 3.91 -1.36
N VAL A 94 3.94 3.29 -0.20
CA VAL A 94 2.59 2.88 0.25
C VAL A 94 1.67 4.09 0.38
N GLN A 95 2.12 5.16 1.05
CA GLN A 95 1.32 6.38 1.21
C GLN A 95 0.91 6.96 -0.15
N ARG A 96 1.85 7.01 -1.10
CA ARG A 96 1.57 7.51 -2.45
C ARG A 96 0.53 6.64 -3.15
N ALA A 97 0.71 5.32 -3.14
CA ALA A 97 -0.23 4.38 -3.77
C ALA A 97 -1.63 4.46 -3.17
N PHE A 98 -1.74 4.58 -1.85
CA PHE A 98 -3.03 4.72 -1.17
C PHE A 98 -3.69 6.06 -1.47
N ASN A 99 -2.92 7.16 -1.43
CA ASN A 99 -3.47 8.49 -1.70
C ASN A 99 -3.92 8.67 -3.15
N VAL A 100 -3.34 7.96 -4.12
CA VAL A 100 -3.86 7.92 -5.49
C VAL A 100 -5.27 7.34 -5.48
N ARG A 101 -5.47 6.17 -4.86
CA ARG A 101 -6.80 5.51 -4.76
C ARG A 101 -7.81 6.32 -3.97
N LEU A 102 -7.39 6.95 -2.86
CA LEU A 102 -8.29 7.84 -2.10
C LEU A 102 -8.78 8.99 -2.98
N LYS A 103 -7.91 9.60 -3.80
CA LYS A 103 -8.32 10.67 -4.73
C LYS A 103 -9.26 10.15 -5.82
N GLU A 104 -9.00 8.98 -6.39
CA GLU A 104 -9.88 8.34 -7.40
C GLU A 104 -11.30 8.14 -6.87
N HIS A 105 -11.44 7.87 -5.57
CA HIS A 105 -12.74 7.74 -4.88
C HIS A 105 -13.26 9.04 -4.25
N ASN A 106 -12.68 10.21 -4.57
CA ASN A 106 -13.04 11.51 -3.99
C ASN A 106 -12.97 11.57 -2.45
N LEU A 107 -12.05 10.80 -1.86
CA LEU A 107 -11.78 10.78 -0.43
C LEU A 107 -10.59 11.68 -0.09
N ARG A 108 -10.53 12.10 1.18
CA ARG A 108 -9.42 12.91 1.69
C ARG A 108 -8.15 12.06 1.74
N VAL A 109 -7.05 12.58 1.20
CA VAL A 109 -5.72 11.97 1.32
C VAL A 109 -5.21 12.01 2.77
N SER A 110 -4.32 11.08 3.09
CA SER A 110 -3.78 10.92 4.44
C SER A 110 -2.25 10.84 4.45
N THR A 111 -1.68 10.97 5.65
CA THR A 111 -0.23 10.92 5.87
C THR A 111 0.06 10.13 7.13
N TRP A 112 1.13 9.34 7.11
CA TRP A 112 1.59 8.62 8.30
C TRP A 112 2.01 9.59 9.40
N LYS A 113 1.46 9.41 10.59
CA LYS A 113 1.82 10.13 11.81
C LYS A 113 2.33 9.16 12.88
N VAL A 114 2.99 9.69 13.89
CA VAL A 114 3.31 8.95 15.11
C VAL A 114 2.00 8.63 15.86
N GLY A 115 1.95 7.46 16.49
CA GLY A 115 0.75 6.88 17.08
C GLY A 115 -0.08 6.14 16.04
N ASP A 116 -1.39 6.28 16.16
CA ASP A 116 -2.35 5.43 15.48
C ASP A 116 -2.75 5.98 14.12
N ASN A 117 -2.67 5.12 13.10
CA ASN A 117 -3.04 5.44 11.73
C ASN A 117 -4.08 4.42 11.25
N PRO A 118 -5.37 4.78 11.28
CA PRO A 118 -6.42 3.93 10.73
C PRO A 118 -6.28 3.80 9.21
N VAL A 119 -6.45 2.60 8.69
CA VAL A 119 -6.36 2.25 7.27
C VAL A 119 -7.55 1.40 6.87
N ASP A 120 -8.21 1.75 5.76
CA ASP A 120 -9.32 0.98 5.21
C ASP A 120 -8.96 -0.50 5.04
N ARG A 121 -9.94 -1.38 5.24
CA ARG A 121 -9.76 -2.83 5.20
C ARG A 121 -8.99 -3.31 3.96
N LEU A 122 -9.31 -2.83 2.77
CA LEU A 122 -8.67 -3.31 1.55
C LEU A 122 -7.23 -2.79 1.43
N LEU A 123 -7.00 -1.53 1.78
CA LEU A 123 -5.67 -0.94 1.81
C LEU A 123 -4.78 -1.62 2.87
N GLY A 124 -5.33 -1.94 4.04
CA GLY A 124 -4.63 -2.64 5.11
C GLY A 124 -4.18 -4.04 4.71
N LYS A 125 -5.03 -4.79 3.99
CA LYS A 125 -4.66 -6.08 3.39
C LYS A 125 -3.46 -5.96 2.44
N GLU A 126 -3.47 -4.96 1.56
CA GLU A 126 -2.37 -4.73 0.63
C GLU A 126 -1.07 -4.35 1.35
N LEU A 127 -1.17 -3.53 2.42
CA LEU A 127 -0.02 -3.20 3.27
C LEU A 127 0.55 -4.45 3.96
N CYS A 128 -0.29 -5.33 4.50
CA CYS A 128 0.16 -6.57 5.13
C CYS A 128 0.98 -7.44 4.17
N VAL A 129 0.54 -7.60 2.90
CA VAL A 129 1.29 -8.37 1.90
C VAL A 129 2.70 -7.83 1.71
N LEU A 130 2.85 -6.51 1.56
CA LEU A 130 4.17 -5.90 1.41
C LEU A 130 5.00 -6.04 2.70
N ALA A 131 4.40 -5.79 3.86
CA ALA A 131 5.08 -5.87 5.15
C ALA A 131 5.60 -7.29 5.43
N TRP A 132 4.78 -8.32 5.19
CA TRP A 132 5.18 -9.73 5.31
C TRP A 132 6.32 -10.11 4.37
N ALA A 133 6.34 -9.56 3.15
CA ALA A 133 7.42 -9.84 2.22
C ALA A 133 8.76 -9.25 2.68
N VAL A 134 8.75 -8.02 3.20
CA VAL A 134 9.98 -7.26 3.49
C VAL A 134 10.54 -7.47 4.90
N GLU A 135 9.75 -7.99 5.85
CA GLU A 135 10.09 -8.02 7.29
C GLU A 135 11.45 -8.64 7.64
N ASP A 136 11.89 -9.62 6.85
CA ASP A 136 13.17 -10.34 7.00
C ASP A 136 13.85 -10.47 5.62
N MET A 137 13.63 -9.44 4.80
CA MET A 137 14.34 -9.24 3.54
C MET A 137 15.59 -8.40 3.81
N SER A 138 16.64 -8.61 3.00
CA SER A 138 17.81 -7.73 3.01
C SER A 138 17.41 -6.32 2.52
N PRO A 139 17.94 -5.23 3.12
CA PRO A 139 17.52 -3.87 2.78
C PRO A 139 17.62 -3.52 1.29
N GLU A 140 18.60 -4.11 0.59
CA GLU A 140 18.91 -3.86 -0.82
C GLU A 140 17.82 -4.40 -1.76
N LYS A 141 17.07 -5.42 -1.32
CA LYS A 141 15.97 -6.01 -2.10
C LYS A 141 14.62 -5.31 -1.89
N ILE A 142 14.47 -4.49 -0.83
CA ILE A 142 13.20 -3.82 -0.51
C ILE A 142 12.69 -2.94 -1.68
N PRO A 143 13.52 -2.15 -2.39
CA PRO A 143 13.06 -1.38 -3.54
C PRO A 143 12.47 -2.27 -4.66
N VAL A 144 13.06 -3.45 -4.90
CA VAL A 144 12.55 -4.42 -5.88
C VAL A 144 11.19 -4.97 -5.42
N ALA A 145 11.05 -5.30 -4.13
CA ALA A 145 9.79 -5.75 -3.55
C ALA A 145 8.68 -4.70 -3.66
N VAL A 146 8.98 -3.43 -3.40
CA VAL A 146 8.02 -2.33 -3.57
C VAL A 146 7.60 -2.20 -5.03
N ARG A 147 8.55 -2.23 -5.98
CA ARG A 147 8.26 -2.17 -7.42
C ARG A 147 7.36 -3.34 -7.86
N ASN A 148 7.70 -4.56 -7.46
CA ASN A 148 6.93 -5.76 -7.79
C ASN A 148 5.53 -5.71 -7.16
N TRP A 149 5.42 -5.27 -5.92
CA TRP A 149 4.12 -5.07 -5.25
C TRP A 149 3.27 -4.01 -5.95
N LEU A 150 3.86 -2.90 -6.41
CA LEU A 150 3.16 -1.86 -7.19
C LEU A 150 2.68 -2.37 -8.55
N ALA A 151 3.37 -3.35 -9.16
CA ALA A 151 3.00 -3.95 -10.44
C ALA A 151 1.81 -4.92 -10.34
N LEU A 152 1.52 -5.45 -9.15
CA LEU A 152 0.33 -6.28 -8.92
C LEU A 152 -0.95 -5.45 -9.04
N ARG A 153 -2.02 -6.09 -9.51
CA ARG A 153 -3.39 -5.55 -9.40
C ARG A 153 -3.86 -5.60 -7.93
N PRO A 154 -4.75 -4.69 -7.50
CA PRO A 154 -5.32 -4.73 -6.15
C PRO A 154 -5.91 -6.10 -5.79
N GLU A 155 -6.60 -6.75 -6.72
CA GLU A 155 -7.22 -8.06 -6.53
C GLU A 155 -6.18 -9.17 -6.28
N GLU A 156 -5.06 -9.12 -7.01
CA GLU A 156 -3.93 -10.05 -6.82
C GLU A 156 -3.34 -9.89 -5.41
N ARG A 157 -3.21 -8.64 -4.93
CA ARG A 157 -2.76 -8.38 -3.56
C ARG A 157 -3.76 -8.88 -2.51
N TRP A 158 -5.06 -8.70 -2.72
CA TRP A 158 -6.08 -9.19 -1.78
C TRP A 158 -6.15 -10.72 -1.75
N TRP A 159 -5.94 -11.36 -2.90
CA TRP A 159 -5.83 -12.81 -2.98
C TRP A 159 -4.60 -13.32 -2.21
N LEU A 160 -3.43 -12.71 -2.42
CA LEU A 160 -2.21 -13.03 -1.67
C LEU A 160 -2.39 -12.82 -0.17
N PHE A 161 -3.09 -11.76 0.24
CA PHE A 161 -3.46 -11.55 1.63
C PHE A 161 -4.28 -12.73 2.16
N GLY A 162 -5.34 -13.13 1.46
CA GLY A 162 -6.22 -14.24 1.88
C GLY A 162 -5.43 -15.54 2.08
N MET A 163 -4.63 -15.92 1.10
CA MET A 163 -3.80 -17.14 1.17
C MET A 163 -2.83 -17.11 2.35
N THR A 164 -2.16 -15.97 2.56
CA THR A 164 -1.19 -15.83 3.65
C THR A 164 -1.87 -15.77 5.01
N ALA A 165 -2.99 -15.04 5.11
CA ALA A 165 -3.72 -14.82 6.35
C ALA A 165 -4.34 -16.11 6.91
N MET A 166 -4.75 -17.04 6.04
CA MET A 166 -5.35 -18.32 6.42
C MET A 166 -4.35 -19.32 7.00
N SER A 167 -3.07 -19.23 6.63
CA SER A 167 -2.05 -20.21 7.04
C SER A 167 -0.97 -19.65 7.97
N THR A 168 -0.49 -18.44 7.67
CA THR A 168 0.70 -17.83 8.27
C THR A 168 0.47 -16.34 8.46
N GLY A 169 -0.71 -15.99 8.99
CA GLY A 169 -1.21 -14.62 9.05
C GLY A 169 -0.94 -13.89 10.35
N GLY A 170 -0.40 -14.56 11.37
CA GLY A 170 -0.16 -13.98 12.69
C GLY A 170 1.24 -13.41 12.83
N VAL A 171 1.44 -12.58 13.86
CA VAL A 171 2.75 -11.97 14.17
C VAL A 171 3.88 -12.99 14.33
N HIS A 172 3.60 -14.19 14.85
CA HIS A 172 4.59 -15.24 15.08
C HIS A 172 4.87 -16.14 13.87
N ASP A 173 4.24 -15.87 12.73
CA ASP A 173 4.35 -16.74 11.55
C ASP A 173 5.43 -16.32 10.55
N GLY A 174 6.34 -15.43 10.95
CA GLY A 174 7.45 -14.98 10.11
C GLY A 174 8.30 -16.14 9.56
N ASN A 175 8.89 -15.93 8.38
CA ASN A 175 9.89 -16.83 7.78
C ASN A 175 9.43 -18.24 7.40
N LYS A 176 8.12 -18.51 7.34
CA LYS A 176 7.58 -19.82 6.90
C LYS A 176 6.40 -19.66 5.94
N GLY A 177 6.08 -20.75 5.25
CA GLY A 177 4.90 -20.87 4.39
C GLY A 177 4.78 -19.72 3.38
N TRP A 178 3.58 -19.13 3.31
CA TRP A 178 3.28 -18.07 2.35
C TRP A 178 4.08 -16.77 2.58
N ARG A 179 4.51 -16.46 3.82
CA ARG A 179 5.36 -15.27 4.05
C ARG A 179 6.75 -15.44 3.44
N LEU A 180 7.32 -16.64 3.53
CA LEU A 180 8.58 -16.95 2.84
C LEU A 180 8.39 -16.91 1.31
N ALA A 181 7.27 -17.44 0.80
CA ALA A 181 6.95 -17.36 -0.62
C ALA A 181 6.81 -15.91 -1.10
N LEU A 182 6.14 -15.03 -0.33
CA LEU A 182 6.00 -13.61 -0.64
C LEU A 182 7.36 -12.89 -0.71
N ARG A 183 8.28 -13.22 0.20
CA ARG A 183 9.64 -12.66 0.18
C ARG A 183 10.35 -12.96 -1.13
N HIS A 184 10.29 -14.20 -1.61
CA HIS A 184 10.90 -14.57 -2.88
C HIS A 184 10.16 -13.97 -4.07
N ALA A 185 8.83 -14.11 -4.10
CA ALA A 185 7.99 -13.62 -5.19
C ALA A 185 8.14 -12.10 -5.43
N LEU A 186 8.25 -11.31 -4.35
CA LEU A 186 8.44 -9.86 -4.45
C LEU A 186 9.91 -9.45 -4.45
N GLY A 187 10.80 -10.16 -3.77
CA GLY A 187 12.21 -9.78 -3.60
C GLY A 187 13.13 -10.13 -4.76
N ASP A 188 12.69 -11.00 -5.67
CA ASP A 188 13.50 -11.40 -6.82
C ASP A 188 13.15 -10.60 -8.08
N VAL A 189 14.15 -10.40 -8.94
CA VAL A 189 13.96 -9.75 -10.24
C VAL A 189 13.23 -10.76 -11.12
N ALA A 190 11.96 -10.50 -11.42
CA ALA A 190 11.19 -11.32 -12.34
C ALA A 190 11.95 -11.40 -13.67
N GLN A 191 12.47 -12.59 -14.01
CA GLN A 191 12.91 -12.87 -15.36
C GLN A 191 11.64 -12.89 -16.23
N THR A 192 11.33 -11.75 -16.86
CA THR A 192 10.29 -11.66 -17.91
C THR A 192 10.78 -12.28 -19.22
N GLU A 193 11.74 -13.20 -19.16
CA GLU A 193 11.95 -14.16 -20.24
C GLU A 193 10.71 -15.06 -20.22
N LEU A 194 9.69 -14.65 -20.98
CA LEU A 194 8.52 -15.45 -21.29
C LEU A 194 9.01 -16.88 -21.51
N PHE A 195 8.56 -17.81 -20.67
CA PHE A 195 8.85 -19.23 -20.85
C PHE A 195 8.55 -19.57 -22.31
N LYS A 196 9.59 -19.72 -23.13
CA LYS A 196 9.41 -20.12 -24.53
C LYS A 196 8.81 -21.52 -24.46
N PRO A 197 7.63 -21.76 -25.06
CA PRO A 197 7.05 -23.10 -25.10
C PRO A 197 8.12 -24.02 -25.68
N GLN A 198 8.59 -24.98 -24.87
CA GLN A 198 9.52 -25.96 -25.39
C GLN A 198 8.76 -26.79 -26.44
N SER A 199 9.31 -26.85 -27.65
CA SER A 199 8.78 -27.75 -28.68
C SER A 199 8.88 -29.18 -28.15
N VAL A 200 7.74 -29.81 -27.91
CA VAL A 200 7.70 -31.25 -27.58
C VAL A 200 8.23 -31.99 -28.81
N LYS A 201 9.38 -32.66 -28.68
CA LYS A 201 9.84 -33.58 -29.73
C LYS A 201 8.77 -34.65 -29.90
N PRO A 202 8.31 -34.95 -31.13
CA PRO A 202 7.32 -35.99 -31.34
C PRO A 202 7.87 -37.29 -30.76
N ARG A 203 7.24 -37.78 -29.69
CA ARG A 203 7.50 -39.11 -29.16
C ARG A 203 7.02 -40.08 -30.23
N LYS A 204 7.88 -41.03 -30.65
CA LYS A 204 7.47 -42.13 -31.54
C LYS A 204 6.16 -42.70 -30.98
N GLN A 205 5.13 -42.76 -31.83
CA GLN A 205 3.82 -43.29 -31.47
C GLN A 205 4.00 -44.74 -30.98
N ASP A 206 3.88 -44.96 -29.68
CA ASP A 206 3.54 -46.29 -29.16
C ASP A 206 2.03 -46.45 -29.42
N THR A 207 1.70 -47.20 -30.46
CA THR A 207 0.36 -47.40 -31.03
C THR A 207 -0.60 -48.23 -30.16
N GLU A 208 -0.46 -48.23 -28.83
CA GLU A 208 -1.34 -49.00 -27.93
C GLU A 208 -1.53 -48.31 -26.57
N ARG A 209 -2.07 -47.10 -26.55
CA ARG A 209 -2.64 -46.54 -25.31
C ARG A 209 -4.09 -46.16 -25.54
N PRO A 210 -5.06 -46.81 -24.86
CA PRO A 210 -6.44 -46.38 -24.93
C PRO A 210 -6.53 -44.96 -24.36
N THR A 211 -7.11 -44.05 -25.12
CA THR A 211 -7.41 -42.69 -24.68
C THR A 211 -8.49 -42.77 -23.61
N LEU A 212 -8.09 -42.66 -22.34
CA LEU A 212 -9.04 -42.39 -21.27
C LEU A 212 -9.54 -40.96 -21.47
N GLY A 213 -10.80 -40.80 -21.85
CA GLY A 213 -11.48 -39.51 -21.84
C GLY A 213 -11.43 -38.96 -20.42
N LEU A 214 -10.75 -37.85 -20.21
CA LEU A 214 -10.62 -37.24 -18.88
C LEU A 214 -11.93 -36.57 -18.42
N PHE A 215 -12.94 -36.52 -19.30
CA PHE A 215 -14.22 -35.86 -19.08
C PHE A 215 -15.42 -36.62 -19.66
N ASP A 216 -15.26 -37.92 -19.94
CA ASP A 216 -16.41 -38.80 -20.21
C ASP A 216 -16.96 -39.37 -18.89
#